data_AF-A0A2D9FRE6-F1
#
_entry.id   AF-A0A2D9FRE6-F1
#
_cell.length_a   1.000
_cell.length_b   1.000
_cell.length_c   1.000
_cell.angle_alpha   90.00
_cell.angle_beta   90.00
_cell.angle_gamma   90.00
#
_symmetry.space_group_name_H-M   'P 1'
#
loop_
_entity.id
_entity.type
_entity.pdbx_description
1 polymer ?
#
loop_
_entity_poly.entity_id
_entity_poly.type
_entity_poly.pdbx_seq_one_letter_code
_entity_poly.pdbx_strand_id
1 'polypeptide(L)'
;MEHFKNGKKIVTALLAFTCIISGIILASTPAPTFQRLDNFGELDSLLQVQFQESRILSSQIRTSTVHVDSNLTRKEFRIEVPSRFSKTLFHVHLDKKLTPYGLDTPARVHFPSRDMDIFLYYNNTILRTLRLTTDTDLDTLQTEQF
;
A
#
# COMPACT_ATOMS: atom_id res chain seq x y z
N MET A 1 -49.92 -27.07 0.58
CA MET A 1 -48.99 -26.49 -0.42
C MET A 1 -49.11 -24.96 -0.32
N GLU A 2 -48.56 -24.36 0.73
CA GLU A 2 -48.84 -22.95 1.11
C GLU A 2 -47.59 -22.09 1.35
N HIS A 3 -46.42 -22.53 0.85
CA HIS A 3 -45.15 -21.84 1.11
C HIS A 3 -44.75 -20.76 0.07
N PHE A 4 -45.39 -20.71 -1.11
CA PHE A 4 -44.93 -19.84 -2.21
C PHE A 4 -45.54 -18.42 -2.23
N LYS A 5 -46.65 -18.16 -1.53
CA LYS A 5 -47.31 -16.83 -1.54
C LYS A 5 -46.60 -15.81 -0.63
N ASN A 6 -45.89 -16.29 0.39
CA ASN A 6 -45.13 -15.46 1.33
C ASN A 6 -43.67 -15.25 0.91
N GLY A 7 -43.14 -16.05 -0.01
CA GLY A 7 -41.75 -15.92 -0.47
C GLY A 7 -41.43 -14.54 -1.03
N LYS A 8 -42.35 -13.94 -1.80
CA LYS A 8 -42.18 -12.56 -2.31
C LYS A 8 -42.12 -11.54 -1.18
N LYS A 9 -42.99 -11.65 -0.17
CA LYS A 9 -43.00 -10.77 1.01
C LYS A 9 -41.75 -10.93 1.86
N ILE A 10 -41.28 -12.16 2.03
CA ILE A 10 -40.05 -12.47 2.79
C ILE A 10 -38.82 -11.90 2.06
N VAL A 11 -38.72 -12.07 0.74
CA VAL A 11 -37.63 -11.51 -0.06
C VAL A 11 -37.64 -9.98 -0.02
N THR A 12 -38.81 -9.35 -0.14
CA THR A 12 -38.92 -7.89 -0.03
C THR A 12 -38.54 -7.38 1.37
N ALA A 13 -38.94 -8.10 2.43
CA ALA A 13 -38.57 -7.77 3.80
C ALA A 13 -37.06 -7.92 4.04
N LEU A 14 -36.45 -8.98 3.53
CA LEU A 14 -35.00 -9.18 3.58
C LEU A 14 -34.26 -8.09 2.82
N LEU A 15 -34.71 -7.72 1.62
CA LEU A 15 -34.13 -6.64 0.85
C LEU A 15 -34.18 -5.31 1.61
N ALA A 16 -35.36 -4.94 2.12
CA ALA A 16 -35.53 -3.74 2.91
C ALA A 16 -34.61 -3.73 4.15
N PHE A 17 -34.50 -4.86 4.84
CA PHE A 17 -33.61 -5.01 5.99
C PHE A 17 -32.13 -4.83 5.60
N THR A 18 -31.67 -5.43 4.50
CA THR A 18 -30.30 -5.24 4.01
C THR A 18 -30.03 -3.79 3.61
N CYS A 19 -30.98 -3.12 2.94
CA CYS A 19 -30.83 -1.71 2.57
C CYS A 19 -30.77 -0.79 3.80
N ILE A 20 -31.59 -1.06 4.83
CA ILE A 20 -31.56 -0.32 6.09
C ILE A 20 -30.20 -0.51 6.79
N ILE A 21 -29.71 -1.75 6.89
CA ILE A 21 -28.39 -2.04 7.46
C ILE A 21 -27.29 -1.31 6.69
N SER A 22 -27.28 -1.40 5.36
CA SER A 22 -26.30 -0.69 4.52
C SER A 22 -26.36 0.82 4.72
N GLY A 23 -27.56 1.41 4.85
CA GLY A 23 -27.74 2.83 5.13
C GLY A 23 -27.20 3.23 6.51
N ILE A 24 -27.43 2.42 7.53
CA ILE A 24 -26.91 2.65 8.89
C ILE A 24 -25.38 2.57 8.90
N ILE A 25 -24.80 1.55 8.25
CA ILE A 25 -23.35 1.40 8.14
C ILE A 25 -22.74 2.63 7.47
N LEU A 26 -23.32 3.08 6.35
CA LEU A 26 -22.85 4.24 5.62
C LEU A 26 -22.94 5.52 6.46
N ALA A 27 -24.04 5.74 7.18
CA ALA A 27 -24.24 6.91 8.03
C ALA A 27 -23.36 6.91 9.30
N SER A 28 -22.98 5.72 9.78
CA SER A 28 -22.19 5.54 11.01
C SER A 28 -20.69 5.41 10.75
N THR A 29 -20.27 5.32 9.48
CA THR A 29 -18.85 5.28 9.13
C THR A 29 -18.27 6.69 9.29
N PRO A 30 -17.33 6.92 10.23
CA PRO A 30 -16.70 8.23 10.38
C PRO A 30 -15.97 8.59 9.10
N ALA A 31 -16.00 9.87 8.72
CA ALA A 31 -15.19 10.36 7.60
C ALA A 31 -13.71 10.05 7.88
N PRO A 32 -12.95 9.57 6.89
CA PRO A 32 -11.52 9.33 7.08
C PRO A 32 -10.85 10.65 7.48
N THR A 33 -10.28 10.69 8.68
CA THR A 33 -9.50 11.83 9.15
C THR A 33 -8.11 11.73 8.55
N PHE A 34 -7.86 12.52 7.51
CA PHE A 34 -6.54 12.57 6.88
C PHE A 34 -5.58 13.40 7.75
N GLN A 35 -4.45 12.79 8.10
CA GLN A 35 -3.29 13.50 8.63
C GLN A 35 -2.64 14.29 7.49
N ARG A 36 -2.27 15.53 7.76
CA ARG A 36 -1.60 16.37 6.78
C ARG A 36 -0.10 16.06 6.82
N LEU A 37 0.50 15.81 5.65
CA LEU A 37 1.95 15.84 5.49
C LEU A 37 2.37 17.31 5.37
N ASP A 38 3.18 17.79 6.31
CA ASP A 38 3.60 19.19 6.31
C ASP A 38 4.70 19.45 5.28
N ASN A 39 5.53 18.43 5.00
CA ASN A 39 6.57 18.49 3.98
C ASN A 39 6.95 17.10 3.44
N PHE A 40 7.65 17.08 2.31
CA PHE A 40 8.12 15.84 1.69
C PHE A 40 9.20 15.10 2.50
N GLY A 41 9.87 15.75 3.45
CA GLY A 41 10.84 15.13 4.35
C GLY A 41 10.18 14.25 5.42
N GLU A 42 8.96 14.58 5.83
CA GLU A 42 8.15 13.76 6.71
C GLU A 42 7.78 12.43 6.04
N LEU A 43 7.38 12.47 4.76
CA LEU A 43 7.14 11.26 3.97
C LEU A 43 8.39 10.38 3.86
N ASP A 44 9.55 10.98 3.61
CA ASP A 44 10.82 10.25 3.55
C ASP A 44 11.16 9.61 4.91
N SER A 45 10.81 10.26 6.02
CA SER A 45 10.99 9.73 7.37
C SER A 45 10.05 8.54 7.63
N LEU A 46 8.78 8.64 7.24
CA LEU A 46 7.81 7.54 7.34
C LEU A 46 8.26 6.32 6.54
N LEU A 47 8.78 6.54 5.33
CA LEU A 47 9.37 5.49 4.50
C LEU A 47 10.58 4.85 5.19
N GLN A 48 11.47 5.65 5.77
CA GLN A 48 12.64 5.14 6.47
C GLN A 48 12.26 4.26 7.67
N VAL A 49 11.25 4.67 8.45
CA VAL A 49 10.72 3.87 9.56
C VAL A 49 10.13 2.56 9.03
N GLN A 50 9.38 2.59 7.92
CA GLN A 50 8.84 1.38 7.30
C GLN A 50 9.94 0.41 6.83
N PHE A 51 11.04 0.93 6.28
CA PHE A 51 12.19 0.11 5.88
C PHE A 51 12.83 -0.57 7.09
N GLN A 52 13.02 0.17 8.19
CA GLN A 52 13.57 -0.36 9.45
C GLN A 52 12.66 -1.43 10.07
N GLU A 53 11.35 -1.18 10.16
CA GLU A 53 10.37 -2.15 10.63
C GLU A 53 10.36 -3.44 9.79
N SER A 54 10.65 -3.30 8.49
CA SER A 54 10.78 -4.41 7.55
C SER A 54 12.17 -5.04 7.52
N ARG A 55 13.08 -4.61 8.42
CA ARG A 55 14.47 -5.06 8.54
C ARG A 55 15.29 -4.91 7.24
N ILE A 56 14.98 -3.89 6.46
CA ILE A 56 15.76 -3.51 5.28
C ILE A 56 16.92 -2.64 5.76
N LEU A 57 18.15 -3.08 5.50
CA LEU A 57 19.36 -2.36 5.86
C LEU A 57 19.56 -1.16 4.93
N SER A 58 20.17 -0.09 5.44
CA SER A 58 20.48 1.09 4.63
C SER A 58 21.37 0.79 3.42
N SER A 59 22.24 -0.23 3.51
CA SER A 59 23.07 -0.70 2.38
C SER A 59 22.27 -1.28 1.22
N GLN A 60 21.06 -1.78 1.50
CA GLN A 60 20.14 -2.33 0.50
C GLN A 60 19.31 -1.24 -0.20
N ILE A 61 19.40 0.01 0.26
CA ILE A 61 18.58 1.12 -0.22
C ILE A 61 19.45 2.08 -1.04
N ARG A 62 19.16 2.17 -2.33
CA ARG A 62 19.76 3.17 -3.23
C ARG A 62 18.72 4.22 -3.55
N THR A 63 19.06 5.48 -3.26
CA THR A 63 18.19 6.61 -3.52
C THR A 63 18.67 7.34 -4.76
N SER A 64 17.77 7.67 -5.67
CA SER A 64 18.06 8.48 -6.85
C SER A 64 16.96 9.52 -7.08
N THR A 65 17.32 10.62 -7.74
CA THR A 65 16.36 11.63 -8.17
C THR A 65 16.21 11.54 -9.68
N VAL A 66 14.98 11.35 -10.13
CA VAL A 66 14.61 11.27 -11.54
C VAL A 66 13.99 12.59 -11.94
N HIS A 67 14.57 13.24 -12.94
CA HIS A 67 13.98 14.42 -13.59
C HIS A 67 12.92 13.94 -14.57
N VAL A 68 11.66 14.28 -14.31
CA VAL A 68 10.53 13.95 -15.19
C VAL A 68 10.36 15.04 -16.24
N ASP A 69 10.48 16.31 -15.82
CA ASP A 69 10.55 17.48 -16.68
C ASP A 69 11.42 18.58 -16.03
N SER A 70 11.42 19.79 -16.60
CA SER A 70 12.21 20.93 -16.14
C SER A 70 11.88 21.40 -14.71
N ASN A 71 10.65 21.15 -14.23
CA ASN A 71 10.12 21.65 -12.96
C ASN A 71 9.73 20.53 -11.99
N LEU A 72 9.69 19.27 -12.45
CA LEU A 72 9.26 18.11 -11.69
C LEU A 72 10.41 17.12 -11.48
N THR A 73 10.85 17.02 -10.23
CA THR A 73 11.78 15.99 -9.77
C THR A 73 11.05 14.97 -8.91
N ARG A 74 11.27 13.68 -9.19
CA ARG A 74 10.73 12.57 -8.40
C ARG A 74 11.86 11.80 -7.75
N LYS A 75 11.74 11.52 -6.45
CA LYS A 75 12.71 10.68 -5.73
C LYS A 75 12.30 9.21 -5.83
N GLU A 76 13.25 8.37 -6.21
CA GLU A 76 13.12 6.93 -6.38
C GLU A 76 14.02 6.21 -5.38
N PHE A 77 13.45 5.20 -4.70
CA PHE A 77 14.16 4.30 -3.82
C PHE A 77 14.21 2.92 -4.49
N ARG A 78 15.41 2.46 -4.84
CA ARG A 78 15.65 1.08 -5.23
C ARG A 78 16.08 0.30 -4.00
N ILE A 79 15.39 -0.79 -3.73
CA ILE A 79 15.52 -1.57 -2.52
C ILE A 79 15.79 -3.01 -2.92
N GLU A 80 16.99 -3.48 -2.64
CA GLU A 80 17.44 -4.85 -2.91
C GLU A 80 16.98 -5.74 -1.75
N VAL A 81 16.13 -6.72 -2.02
CA VAL A 81 15.55 -7.60 -1.00
C VAL A 81 15.83 -9.07 -1.32
N PRO A 82 16.03 -9.94 -0.31
CA PRO A 82 16.24 -11.36 -0.52
C PRO A 82 15.02 -12.03 -1.18
N SER A 83 15.23 -13.19 -1.80
CA SER A 83 14.17 -13.93 -2.51
C SER A 83 13.00 -14.32 -1.60
N ARG A 84 13.29 -14.51 -0.31
CA ARG A 84 12.35 -14.89 0.75
C ARG A 84 11.51 -13.71 1.26
N PHE A 85 11.88 -12.48 0.90
CA PHE A 85 11.19 -11.27 1.36
C PHE A 85 9.81 -11.15 0.72
N SER A 86 8.77 -11.06 1.55
CA SER A 86 7.39 -10.89 1.09
C SER A 86 7.11 -9.43 0.69
N LYS A 87 7.37 -9.11 -0.59
CA LYS A 87 7.10 -7.78 -1.17
C LYS A 87 5.63 -7.37 -1.06
N THR A 88 4.70 -8.33 -1.18
CA THR A 88 3.26 -8.08 -1.00
C THR A 88 2.93 -7.71 0.44
N LEU A 89 3.49 -8.40 1.43
CA LEU A 89 3.23 -8.05 2.84
C LEU A 89 3.82 -6.68 3.18
N PHE A 90 5.03 -6.39 2.68
CA PHE A 90 5.62 -5.06 2.78
C PHE A 90 4.69 -4.00 2.20
N HIS A 91 4.15 -4.23 1.00
CA HIS A 91 3.24 -3.31 0.34
C HIS A 91 1.95 -3.08 1.15
N VAL A 92 1.33 -4.13 1.71
CA VAL A 92 0.14 -4.02 2.57
C VAL A 92 0.43 -3.18 3.82
N HIS A 93 1.59 -3.37 4.46
CA HIS A 93 1.97 -2.59 5.63
C HIS A 93 2.25 -1.13 5.28
N LEU A 94 2.95 -0.91 4.17
CA LEU A 94 3.22 0.43 3.65
C LEU A 94 1.91 1.17 3.34
N ASP A 95 0.98 0.54 2.64
CA ASP A 95 -0.32 1.11 2.29
C ASP A 95 -1.06 1.52 3.56
N LYS A 96 -1.25 0.60 4.50
CA LYS A 96 -1.91 0.86 5.79
C LYS A 96 -1.29 2.03 6.56
N LYS A 97 0.03 2.20 6.48
CA LYS A 97 0.76 3.28 7.15
C LYS A 97 0.57 4.63 6.46
N LEU A 98 0.39 4.64 5.14
CA LEU A 98 0.31 5.86 4.32
C LEU A 98 -1.13 6.29 4.00
N THR A 99 -2.12 5.39 4.03
CA THR A 99 -3.54 5.73 3.85
C THR A 99 -4.04 6.85 4.77
N PRO A 100 -3.65 6.91 6.07
CA PRO A 100 -4.04 8.00 6.95
C PRO A 100 -3.57 9.37 6.46
N TYR A 101 -2.56 9.44 5.61
CA TYR A 101 -2.04 10.68 5.02
C TYR A 101 -2.65 11.02 3.66
N GLY A 102 -3.65 10.25 3.20
CA GLY A 102 -4.28 10.43 1.90
C GLY A 102 -3.36 10.04 0.73
N LEU A 103 -2.42 9.14 0.98
CA LEU A 103 -1.53 8.60 -0.04
C LEU A 103 -2.04 7.26 -0.56
N ASP A 104 -2.14 7.14 -1.88
CA ASP A 104 -2.41 5.87 -2.54
C ASP A 104 -1.10 5.19 -2.92
N THR A 105 -1.04 3.86 -2.80
CA THR A 105 0.18 3.09 -3.08
C THR A 105 0.00 2.03 -4.18
N PRO A 106 -0.53 2.34 -5.38
CA PRO A 106 -0.66 1.34 -6.44
C PRO A 106 0.70 0.69 -6.77
N ALA A 107 0.67 -0.62 -6.99
CA ALA A 107 1.87 -1.42 -7.26
C ALA A 107 1.77 -2.14 -8.61
N ARG A 108 2.93 -2.29 -9.28
CA ARG A 108 3.11 -3.10 -10.48
C ARG A 108 4.11 -4.22 -10.18
N VAL A 109 3.73 -5.45 -10.47
CA VAL A 109 4.59 -6.63 -10.29
C VAL A 109 5.16 -7.04 -11.64
N HIS A 110 6.47 -7.27 -11.69
CA HIS A 110 7.19 -7.75 -12.87
C HIS A 110 7.54 -9.22 -12.70
N PHE A 111 7.15 -10.05 -13.67
CA PHE A 111 7.45 -11.48 -13.71
C PHE A 111 8.59 -11.74 -14.72
N PRO A 112 9.45 -12.76 -14.50
CA PRO A 112 9.34 -13.83 -13.49
C PRO A 112 10.01 -13.53 -12.14
N SER A 113 10.84 -12.49 -12.05
CA SER A 113 11.61 -12.14 -10.84
C SER A 113 10.74 -11.74 -9.64
N ARG A 114 9.46 -11.43 -9.89
CA ARG A 114 8.50 -10.91 -8.90
C ARG A 114 9.01 -9.62 -8.27
N ASP A 115 9.68 -8.80 -9.05
CA ASP A 115 10.05 -7.45 -8.65
C ASP A 115 8.79 -6.58 -8.58
N MET A 116 8.78 -5.58 -7.70
CA MET A 116 7.59 -4.78 -7.45
C MET A 116 7.93 -3.29 -7.43
N ASP A 117 7.27 -2.55 -8.33
CA ASP A 117 7.31 -1.10 -8.33
C ASP A 117 6.07 -0.58 -7.60
N ILE A 118 6.25 0.23 -6.56
CA ILE A 118 5.18 0.87 -5.80
C ILE A 118 5.26 2.37 -6.05
N PHE A 119 4.15 2.97 -6.46
CA PHE A 119 4.05 4.40 -6.74
C PHE A 119 3.28 5.07 -5.60
N LEU A 120 3.86 6.10 -5.00
CA LEU A 120 3.20 6.86 -3.93
C LEU A 120 2.52 8.07 -4.55
N TYR A 121 1.20 8.02 -4.61
CA TYR A 121 0.36 9.06 -5.19
C TYR A 121 -0.22 9.95 -4.11
N TYR A 122 -0.18 11.25 -4.35
CA TYR A 122 -0.93 12.26 -3.60
C TYR A 122 -1.64 13.17 -4.60
N ASN A 123 -2.96 13.30 -4.50
CA ASN A 123 -3.77 14.12 -5.44
C ASN A 123 -3.38 13.87 -6.91
N ASN A 124 -3.38 12.60 -7.32
CA ASN A 124 -3.04 12.14 -8.68
C ASN A 124 -1.60 12.44 -9.15
N THR A 125 -0.71 12.88 -8.25
CA THR A 125 0.70 13.14 -8.55
C THR A 125 1.61 12.12 -7.88
N ILE A 126 2.56 11.55 -8.62
CA ILE A 126 3.53 10.62 -8.05
C ILE A 126 4.60 11.38 -7.28
N LEU A 127 4.59 11.26 -5.96
CA LEU A 127 5.58 11.89 -5.09
C LEU A 127 6.88 11.08 -5.03
N ARG A 128 6.75 9.75 -4.94
CA ARG A 128 7.86 8.79 -4.79
C ARG A 128 7.62 7.52 -5.57
N THR A 129 8.69 6.82 -5.88
CA THR A 129 8.64 5.47 -6.43
C THR A 129 9.55 4.56 -5.61
N LEU A 130 9.03 3.42 -5.17
CA LEU A 130 9.80 2.37 -4.53
C LEU A 130 9.94 1.22 -5.54
N ARG A 131 11.15 0.73 -5.76
CA ARG A 131 11.42 -0.44 -6.60
C ARG A 131 12.03 -1.53 -5.74
N LEU A 132 11.25 -2.56 -5.45
CA LEU A 132 11.67 -3.74 -4.71
C LEU A 132 12.21 -4.76 -5.71
N THR A 133 13.53 -4.90 -5.76
CA THR A 133 14.22 -5.84 -6.66
C THR A 133 14.75 -7.03 -5.87
N THR A 134 14.59 -8.22 -6.42
CA THR A 134 15.12 -9.44 -5.80
C THR A 134 16.62 -9.54 -6.02
N ASP A 135 17.38 -9.68 -4.94
CA ASP A 135 18.80 -9.96 -4.96
C ASP A 135 19.07 -11.29 -4.22
N THR A 136 19.52 -12.28 -4.97
CA THR A 136 19.80 -13.63 -4.44
C THR A 136 21.06 -13.67 -3.58
N ASP A 137 21.97 -12.71 -3.74
CA ASP A 137 23.20 -12.65 -2.95
C ASP A 137 22.89 -12.29 -1.48
N LEU A 138 21.72 -11.68 -1.23
CA LEU A 138 21.23 -11.37 0.11
C LEU A 138 20.61 -12.57 0.83
N ASP A 139 20.37 -13.70 0.15
CA ASP A 139 19.80 -14.90 0.77
C ASP A 139 20.79 -15.59 1.73
N THR A 140 22.10 -15.39 1.49
CA THR A 140 23.18 -15.99 2.30
C THR A 140 23.49 -15.13 3.52
N LEU A 141 23.50 -13.79 3.39
CA LEU A 141 23.79 -12.85 4.47
C LEU A 141 22.78 -12.89 5.63
N GLN A 142 21.53 -13.29 5.36
CA GLN A 142 20.53 -13.50 6.42
C GLN A 142 20.68 -14.84 7.14
N THR A 143 21.46 -15.79 6.61
CA THR A 143 21.63 -17.13 7.20
C THR A 143 22.70 -17.14 8.31
N GLU A 144 23.63 -16.19 8.33
CA GLU A 144 24.71 -16.10 9.34
C GLU A 144 24.30 -15.38 10.65
N GLN A 145 23.06 -14.89 10.76
CA GLN A 145 22.53 -14.24 11.97
C GLN A 145 21.60 -15.14 12.79
N PHE A 146 21.65 -16.46 12.58
CA PHE A 146 20.91 -17.47 13.34
C PHE A 146 21.83 -18.42 14.08
#